data_AF-A0A838I491-F1
#
_entry.id   AF-A0A838I491-F1
#
_cell.length_a   1.000
_cell.length_b   1.000
_cell.length_c   1.000
_cell.angle_alpha   90.00
_cell.angle_beta   90.00
_cell.angle_gamma   90.00
#
_symmetry.space_group_name_H-M   'P 1'
#
loop_
_entity.id
_entity.type
_entity.pdbx_description
1 polymer ?
#
loop_
_entity_poly.entity_id
_entity_poly.type
_entity_poly.pdbx_seq_one_letter_code
_entity_poly.pdbx_strand_id
1 'polypeptide(L)'
;MRIVVTAGPTRQPIDPVRFISNRSSGKMGYALAEAALESGHDVTLISGPVALSVPEGARLVKIVSADELFEAVHQHVRECDALVMCAAVSD
;
A
#
# COMPACT_ATOMS: atom_id res chain seq x y z
N MET A 1 14.60 -1.91 11.01
CA MET A 1 14.25 -2.78 9.88
C MET A 1 13.68 -1.93 8.76
N ARG A 2 13.80 -2.37 7.51
CA ARG A 2 13.09 -1.82 6.35
C ARG A 2 11.80 -2.61 6.15
N ILE A 3 10.65 -1.98 6.36
CA ILE A 3 9.34 -2.63 6.31
C ILE A 3 8.57 -2.08 5.11
N VAL A 4 8.04 -2.98 4.29
CA VAL A 4 7.10 -2.64 3.23
C VAL A 4 5.69 -2.98 3.70
N VAL A 5 4.78 -2.02 3.66
CA VAL A 5 3.37 -2.21 4.00
C VAL A 5 2.53 -1.90 2.76
N THR A 6 1.64 -2.81 2.36
CA THR A 6 0.64 -2.53 1.32
C THR A 6 -0.69 -2.14 1.95
N ALA A 7 -1.40 -1.16 1.39
CA ALA A 7 -2.67 -0.68 1.93
C ALA A 7 -3.64 -0.20 0.84
N GLY A 8 -4.92 -0.09 1.21
CA GLY A 8 -5.98 0.39 0.32
C GLY A 8 -6.47 -0.65 -0.68
N PRO A 9 -7.50 -0.33 -1.48
CA PRO A 9 -7.99 -1.19 -2.54
C PRO A 9 -7.20 -1.00 -3.83
N THR A 10 -7.16 -2.01 -4.70
CA THR A 10 -6.83 -1.79 -6.12
C THR A 10 -8.10 -1.46 -6.92
N ARG A 11 -7.93 -0.80 -8.06
CA ARG A 11 -8.98 -0.45 -9.02
C ARG A 11 -8.60 -0.98 -10.40
N GLN A 12 -9.39 -1.90 -10.93
CA GLN A 12 -9.20 -2.46 -12.26
C GLN A 12 -10.05 -1.72 -13.28
N PRO A 13 -9.47 -0.97 -14.22
CA PRO A 13 -10.22 -0.15 -15.17
C PRO A 13 -11.05 -1.02 -16.10
N ILE A 14 -12.31 -0.63 -16.32
CA ILE A 14 -13.19 -1.17 -17.36
C ILE A 14 -13.15 -0.23 -18.57
N ASP A 15 -13.18 1.08 -18.30
CA ASP A 15 -13.12 2.18 -19.27
C ASP A 15 -12.60 3.44 -18.55
N PRO A 16 -12.52 4.64 -19.18
CA PRO A 16 -11.96 5.84 -18.55
C PRO A 16 -12.68 6.33 -17.28
N VAL A 17 -13.88 5.83 -16.97
CA VAL A 17 -14.68 6.28 -15.82
C VAL A 17 -14.96 5.14 -14.84
N ARG A 18 -15.20 3.92 -15.33
CA ARG A 18 -15.62 2.77 -14.51
C ARG A 18 -14.45 1.84 -14.20
N PHE A 19 -14.48 1.26 -13.01
CA PHE A 19 -13.51 0.27 -12.55
C PHE A 19 -14.16 -0.71 -11.57
N ILE A 20 -13.53 -1.88 -11.41
CA ILE A 20 -13.85 -2.85 -10.34
C ILE A 20 -12.91 -2.58 -9.17
N SER A 21 -13.43 -2.58 -7.94
CA SER A 21 -12.65 -2.30 -6.72
C SER A 21 -13.25 -3.00 -5.51
N ASN A 22 -12.40 -3.28 -4.53
CA ASN A 22 -12.81 -3.77 -3.21
C ASN A 22 -13.15 -2.58 -2.28
N ARG A 23 -14.01 -2.79 -1.28
CA ARG A 23 -14.48 -1.73 -0.35
C ARG A 23 -13.50 -1.46 0.81
N SER A 24 -12.20 -1.66 0.59
CA SER A 24 -11.20 -1.39 1.62
C SER A 24 -11.06 0.11 1.85
N SER A 25 -10.99 0.50 3.13
CA SER A 25 -10.69 1.88 3.52
C SER A 25 -9.19 2.16 3.66
N GLY A 26 -8.35 1.12 3.66
CA GLY A 26 -6.90 1.23 3.90
C GLY A 26 -6.49 1.54 5.34
N LYS A 27 -7.43 1.84 6.25
CA LYS A 27 -7.14 2.32 7.62
C LYS A 27 -6.22 1.39 8.42
N MET A 28 -6.43 0.08 8.34
CA MET A 28 -5.61 -0.90 9.06
C MET A 28 -4.16 -0.88 8.56
N GLY A 29 -3.92 -0.86 7.24
CA GLY A 29 -2.56 -0.79 6.69
C GLY A 29 -1.85 0.51 7.06
N TYR A 30 -2.57 1.63 7.09
CA TYR A 30 -2.02 2.91 7.53
C TYR A 30 -1.63 2.90 9.01
N ALA A 31 -2.49 2.35 9.89
CA ALA A 31 -2.18 2.22 11.31
C ALA A 31 -0.97 1.31 11.57
N LEU A 32 -0.81 0.23 10.78
CA LEU A 32 0.36 -0.64 10.88
C LEU A 32 1.64 0.07 10.40
N ALA A 33 1.56 0.88 9.34
CA ALA A 33 2.68 1.69 8.87
C ALA A 33 3.11 2.73 9.92
N GLU A 34 2.14 3.40 10.55
CA GLU A 34 2.38 4.34 11.65
C GLU A 34 3.03 3.67 12.85
N ALA A 35 2.49 2.54 13.32
CA ALA A 35 3.07 1.80 14.45
C ALA A 35 4.51 1.31 14.18
N ALA A 36 4.80 0.93 12.92
CA ALA A 36 6.16 0.56 12.51
C ALA A 36 7.13 1.75 12.54
N LEU A 37 6.68 2.94 12.12
CA LEU A 37 7.46 4.18 12.21
C LEU A 37 7.71 4.58 13.67
N GLU A 38 6.68 4.53 14.51
CA GLU A 38 6.77 4.80 15.96
C GLU A 38 7.76 3.86 16.66
N SER A 39 7.91 2.63 16.13
CA SER A 39 8.90 1.65 16.59
C SER A 39 10.31 1.87 16.04
N GLY A 40 10.54 2.96 15.29
CA GLY A 40 11.85 3.33 14.74
C GLY A 40 12.27 2.53 13.51
N HIS A 41 11.30 2.04 12.72
CA HIS A 41 11.59 1.35 11.46
C HIS A 41 11.48 2.28 10.24
N ASP A 42 12.21 1.94 9.18
CA ASP A 42 12.07 2.61 7.88
C ASP A 42 10.89 1.96 7.14
N VAL A 43 9.90 2.75 6.76
CA VAL A 43 8.62 2.24 6.23
C VAL A 43 8.37 2.76 4.82
N THR A 44 8.23 1.82 3.88
CA THR A 44 7.64 2.08 2.58
C THR A 44 6.16 1.66 2.60
N LEU A 45 5.26 2.63 2.40
CA LEU A 45 3.83 2.41 2.31
C LEU A 45 3.39 2.41 0.84
N ILE A 46 3.07 1.23 0.30
CA ILE A 46 2.51 1.08 -1.05
C ILE A 46 0.99 1.14 -0.93
N SER A 47 0.38 2.21 -1.44
CA SER A 47 -1.02 2.54 -1.16
C SER A 47 -1.85 2.68 -2.41
N GLY A 48 -2.94 1.90 -2.46
CA GLY A 48 -4.04 2.11 -3.39
C GLY A 48 -4.86 3.37 -3.07
N PRO A 49 -5.82 3.74 -3.93
CA PRO A 49 -6.59 4.97 -3.77
C PRO A 49 -7.44 5.02 -2.50
N VAL A 50 -6.97 5.80 -1.52
CA VAL A 50 -7.65 6.16 -0.27
C VAL A 50 -7.47 7.65 0.04
N ALA A 51 -8.34 8.20 0.90
CA ALA A 51 -8.30 9.60 1.33
C ALA A 51 -7.73 9.75 2.75
N LEU A 52 -6.75 8.93 3.11
CA LEU A 52 -6.09 8.95 4.41
C LEU A 52 -4.83 9.80 4.38
N SER A 53 -4.56 10.53 5.46
CA SER A 53 -3.29 11.20 5.67
C SER A 53 -2.18 10.16 5.77
N VAL A 54 -1.07 10.42 5.08
CA VAL A 54 0.11 9.56 5.13
C VAL A 54 0.80 9.75 6.49
N PRO A 55 1.17 8.68 7.20
CA PRO A 55 1.96 8.79 8.42
C PRO A 55 3.28 9.54 8.17
N GLU A 56 3.64 10.46 9.06
CA GLU A 56 4.85 11.26 8.92
C GLU A 56 6.10 10.36 8.94
N GLY A 57 6.99 10.53 7.97
CA GLY A 57 8.19 9.70 7.80
C GLY A 57 8.00 8.47 6.92
N ALA A 58 6.76 8.08 6.56
CA ALA A 58 6.54 7.00 5.60
C ALA A 58 6.97 7.42 4.19
N ARG A 59 7.70 6.56 3.47
CA ARG A 59 7.89 6.69 2.01
C ARG A 59 6.64 6.16 1.31
N LEU A 60 5.81 7.04 0.78
CA LEU A 60 4.60 6.66 0.04
C LEU A 60 4.91 6.27 -1.40
N VAL A 61 4.39 5.12 -1.84
CA VAL A 61 4.30 4.71 -3.24
C VAL A 61 2.81 4.59 -3.59
N LYS A 62 2.31 5.45 -4.47
CA LYS A 62 0.90 5.41 -4.90
C LYS A 62 0.74 4.41 -6.05
N ILE A 63 -0.28 3.58 -5.95
CA ILE A 63 -0.71 2.66 -7.01
C ILE A 63 -2.21 2.80 -7.24
N VAL A 64 -2.68 2.31 -8.38
CA VAL A 64 -4.09 2.22 -8.74
C VAL A 64 -4.49 0.77 -8.98
N SER A 65 -3.74 0.03 -9.79
CA SER A 65 -4.10 -1.34 -10.21
C SER A 65 -3.34 -2.42 -9.43
N ALA A 66 -3.79 -3.68 -9.57
CA ALA A 66 -3.05 -4.84 -9.03
C ALA A 66 -1.69 -5.04 -9.72
N ASP A 67 -1.59 -4.72 -11.02
CA ASP A 67 -0.31 -4.79 -11.75
C ASP A 67 0.69 -3.77 -11.21
N GLU A 68 0.24 -2.53 -10.97
CA GLU A 68 1.08 -1.52 -10.34
C GLU A 68 1.50 -1.92 -8.91
N LEU A 69 0.59 -2.54 -8.15
CA LEU A 69 0.92 -3.09 -6.83
C LEU A 69 1.98 -4.20 -6.94
N PHE A 70 1.83 -5.11 -7.90
CA PHE A 70 2.78 -6.20 -8.15
C PHE A 70 4.18 -5.65 -8.44
N GLU A 71 4.29 -4.70 -9.36
CA GLU A 71 5.55 -4.07 -9.74
C GLU A 71 6.16 -3.30 -8.56
N ALA A 72 5.35 -2.50 -7.86
CA ALA A 72 5.82 -1.74 -6.70
C ALA A 72 6.34 -2.66 -5.59
N VAL A 73 5.65 -3.77 -5.29
CA VAL A 73 6.13 -4.75 -4.31
C VAL A 73 7.43 -5.38 -4.80
N HIS A 74 7.54 -5.80 -6.05
CA HIS A 74 8.76 -6.42 -6.59
C HIS A 74 9.99 -5.51 -6.53
N GLN A 75 9.79 -4.20 -6.73
CA GLN A 75 10.86 -3.21 -6.63
C GLN A 75 11.39 -3.03 -5.20
N HIS A 76 10.55 -3.19 -4.18
CA HIS A 76 10.90 -2.88 -2.78
C HIS A 76 11.17 -4.12 -1.93
N VAL A 77 10.57 -5.27 -2.28
CA VAL A 77 10.60 -6.49 -1.44
C VAL A 77 12.00 -7.07 -1.30
N ARG A 78 12.87 -6.90 -2.31
CA ARG A 78 14.25 -7.43 -2.29
C ARG A 78 15.12 -6.82 -1.21
N GLU A 79 14.82 -5.58 -0.81
CA GLU A 79 15.60 -4.84 0.17
C GLU A 79 14.93 -4.77 1.54
N CYS A 80 13.66 -5.15 1.64
CA CYS A 80 12.93 -5.13 2.91
C CYS A 80 13.28 -6.32 3.80
N ASP A 81 13.23 -6.11 5.10
CA ASP A 81 13.33 -7.18 6.11
C ASP A 81 11.97 -7.82 6.38
N ALA A 82 10.87 -7.10 6.11
CA ALA A 82 9.50 -7.58 6.28
C ALA A 82 8.54 -6.95 5.27
N LEU A 83 7.61 -7.78 4.78
CA LEU A 83 6.50 -7.38 3.92
C LEU A 83 5.17 -7.66 4.63
N VAL A 84 4.34 -6.63 4.77
CA VAL A 84 3.01 -6.69 5.38
C VAL A 84 1.96 -6.44 4.31
N MET A 85 1.31 -7.51 3.84
CA MET A 85 0.36 -7.47 2.73
C MET A 85 -1.06 -7.15 3.21
N CYS A 86 -1.39 -5.88 3.43
CA CYS A 86 -2.72 -5.44 3.88
C CYS A 86 -3.60 -4.79 2.80
N ALA A 87 -3.11 -4.65 1.56
CA ALA A 87 -3.93 -4.18 0.45
C ALA A 87 -5.06 -5.16 0.12
N ALA A 88 -6.22 -4.63 -0.28
CA ALA A 88 -7.32 -5.42 -0.81
C ALA A 88 -7.18 -5.51 -2.34
N VAL A 89 -6.37 -6.48 -2.76
CA VAL A 89 -6.05 -6.75 -4.16
C VAL A 89 -7.25 -7.35 -4.87
N SER A 90 -7.47 -6.96 -6.13
CA SER A 90 -8.42 -7.60 -7.03
C SER A 90 -7.81 -8.88 -7.59
N ASP A 91 -8.55 -9.99 -7.51
CA ASP A 91 -8.15 -11.32 -7.97
C ASP A 91 -8.13 -11.44 -9.51
#